data_AF-A0A423WS82-F1
#
_entry.id   AF-A0A423WS82-F1
#
_cell.length_a   1.000
_cell.length_b   1.000
_cell.length_c   1.000
_cell.angle_alpha   90.00
_cell.angle_beta   90.00
_cell.angle_gamma   90.00
#
_symmetry.space_group_name_H-M   'P 1'
#
loop_
_entity.id
_entity.type
_entity.pdbx_description
1 polymer ?
#
loop_
_entity_poly.entity_id
_entity_poly.type
_entity_poly.pdbx_seq_one_letter_code
_entity_poly.pdbx_strand_id
1 'polypeptide(L)'
;MRPPTLAVTLAAALLAASGATASEKASSSSSSKSSSASTNGYDAIICGENGYADGSGLSYSANAWNPDGDGFQCLSIINASSSTSSGFDATWSWPVDKATVHSYPHVTFSSGDLPAPLSNISALRLAAEWAYSPGSISTAADPSRRVGLDANGLNDVGAIANIAFDMFLDPDQDNSTSATAAKFEMMIWIGHIGQPQPLGFNSNNATCYTQQLGSFNFTLYTGQNSRGTTVFTWVSPTDQTSFDEDIAPLLQYIWRNELVSADARLGLIQFGSEAYHSGNNVTFSAADFTLDVWLGTPVKFELNPPGDHCKDPESPAGPQGTSSSKEGMGVVSIGQPGGSLMAVTFLGALLAVLG
;
A
#
# COMPACT_ATOMS: atom_id res chain seq x y z
N MET A 1 51.72 20.48 -45.69
CA MET A 1 53.04 19.84 -45.48
C MET A 1 53.16 19.45 -44.01
N ARG A 2 53.46 18.19 -43.72
CA ARG A 2 53.98 17.67 -42.43
C ARG A 2 55.37 17.08 -42.77
N PRO A 3 56.30 16.78 -41.84
CA PRO A 3 56.38 17.01 -40.38
C PRO A 3 57.81 17.58 -40.01
N PRO A 4 58.56 17.30 -38.90
CA PRO A 4 58.68 16.06 -38.11
C PRO A 4 58.54 16.16 -36.57
N THR A 5 58.30 14.99 -35.99
CA THR A 5 58.36 14.55 -34.58
C THR A 5 59.73 13.97 -34.22
N LEU A 6 60.21 14.16 -32.97
CA LEU A 6 61.12 13.27 -32.20
C LEU A 6 60.96 13.65 -30.70
N ALA A 7 60.46 12.81 -29.79
CA ALA A 7 60.97 11.56 -29.20
C ALA A 7 61.70 11.77 -27.85
N VAL A 8 60.95 11.49 -26.78
CA VAL A 8 61.23 10.88 -25.46
C VAL A 8 62.70 10.69 -25.01
N THR A 9 63.00 11.02 -23.75
CA THR A 9 63.80 10.15 -22.87
C THR A 9 63.56 10.41 -21.38
N LEU A 10 63.48 9.29 -20.65
CA LEU A 10 63.20 9.09 -19.23
C LEU A 10 64.50 9.18 -18.42
N ALA A 11 64.48 9.77 -17.23
CA ALA A 11 65.56 9.59 -16.25
C ALA A 11 64.97 9.26 -14.87
N ALA A 12 65.29 8.04 -14.42
CA ALA A 12 65.02 7.52 -13.09
C ALA A 12 66.10 7.99 -12.10
N ALA A 13 65.72 8.23 -10.86
CA ALA A 13 66.65 8.29 -9.73
C ALA A 13 66.12 7.38 -8.61
N LEU A 14 66.83 6.26 -8.41
CA LEU A 14 66.77 5.46 -7.20
C LEU A 14 67.56 6.16 -6.08
N LEU A 15 67.02 6.14 -4.87
CA LEU A 15 67.83 5.95 -3.67
C LEU A 15 67.12 4.97 -2.73
N ALA A 16 67.87 3.91 -2.41
CA ALA A 16 67.52 2.85 -1.48
C ALA A 16 68.25 3.04 -0.15
N ALA A 17 67.68 2.49 0.93
CA ALA A 17 68.31 1.86 2.10
C ALA A 17 67.32 1.98 3.29
N SER A 18 66.57 0.94 3.69
CA SER A 18 66.93 -0.35 4.32
C SER A 18 66.71 -0.32 5.84
N GLY A 19 65.87 -1.25 6.32
CA GLY A 19 65.66 -1.54 7.74
C GLY A 19 64.51 -2.54 7.94
N ALA A 20 64.82 -3.84 7.85
CA ALA A 20 63.99 -4.93 8.38
C ALA A 20 64.20 -5.00 9.92
N THR A 21 63.35 -5.51 10.82
CA THR A 21 62.42 -6.66 10.85
C THR A 21 61.53 -6.52 12.10
N ALA A 22 60.26 -6.94 12.06
CA ALA A 22 59.63 -7.82 13.06
C ALA A 22 58.14 -8.04 12.73
N SER A 23 57.73 -9.30 12.78
CA SER A 23 56.39 -9.79 12.48
C SER A 23 55.54 -9.78 13.75
N GLU A 24 54.39 -9.09 13.74
CA GLU A 24 53.26 -9.39 14.62
C GLU A 24 51.97 -9.47 13.80
N LYS A 25 51.26 -10.57 14.03
CA LYS A 25 50.05 -10.99 13.33
C LYS A 25 48.86 -10.29 14.00
N ALA A 26 48.33 -9.24 13.39
CA ALA A 26 47.09 -8.61 13.81
C ALA A 26 46.02 -8.72 12.71
N SER A 27 44.85 -9.19 13.11
CA SER A 27 43.64 -9.42 12.33
C SER A 27 43.26 -8.23 11.45
N SER A 28 43.12 -8.45 10.15
CA SER A 28 42.54 -7.50 9.21
C SER A 28 41.03 -7.41 9.42
N SER A 29 40.58 -6.40 10.16
CA SER A 29 39.22 -5.89 10.01
C SER A 29 39.22 -4.92 8.82
N SER A 30 38.70 -5.40 7.69
CA SER A 30 38.41 -4.55 6.54
C SER A 30 37.26 -3.63 6.91
N SER A 31 37.58 -2.42 7.36
CA SER A 31 36.62 -1.33 7.44
C SER A 31 36.26 -0.92 6.01
N SER A 32 35.13 -1.44 5.53
CA SER A 32 34.43 -0.92 4.38
C SER A 32 34.06 0.54 4.67
N LYS A 33 34.86 1.46 4.11
CA LYS A 33 34.46 2.87 4.02
C LYS A 33 33.24 2.92 3.09
N SER A 34 32.06 2.97 3.70
CA SER A 34 30.82 3.39 3.07
C SER A 34 31.07 4.71 2.36
N SER A 35 30.96 4.72 1.03
CA SER A 35 30.91 5.95 0.25
C SER A 35 29.55 6.59 0.49
N SER A 36 29.46 7.50 1.45
CA SER A 36 28.31 8.40 1.59
C SER A 36 28.25 9.29 0.35
N ALA A 37 27.41 8.92 -0.62
CA ALA A 37 27.03 9.83 -1.69
C ALA A 37 26.49 11.11 -1.04
N SER A 38 26.91 12.29 -1.52
CA SER A 38 26.38 13.55 -1.03
C SER A 38 24.87 13.54 -1.24
N THR A 39 24.08 13.60 -0.17
CA THR A 39 22.63 13.53 -0.25
C THR A 39 22.01 14.77 -0.90
N ASN A 40 22.81 15.76 -1.33
CA ASN A 40 22.36 16.96 -2.05
C ASN A 40 21.18 17.69 -1.38
N GLY A 41 21.10 17.63 -0.04
CA GLY A 41 20.02 18.23 0.75
C GLY A 41 18.86 17.30 1.11
N TYR A 42 18.87 16.04 0.68
CA TYR A 42 17.96 14.99 1.14
C TYR A 42 18.43 14.37 2.47
N ASP A 43 17.49 13.83 3.25
CA ASP A 43 17.82 13.10 4.49
C ASP A 43 18.41 11.72 4.17
N ALA A 44 17.89 11.07 3.13
CA ALA A 44 18.42 9.82 2.60
C ALA A 44 18.01 9.63 1.13
N ILE A 45 18.79 8.82 0.41
CA ILE A 45 18.44 8.31 -0.91
C ILE A 45 18.53 6.79 -0.84
N ILE A 46 17.41 6.12 -1.11
CA ILE A 46 17.28 4.66 -1.12
C ILE A 46 16.87 4.20 -2.52
N CYS A 47 17.38 3.05 -2.98
CA CYS A 47 17.07 2.52 -4.30
C CYS A 47 16.77 1.02 -4.23
N GLY A 48 16.14 0.48 -5.27
CA GLY A 48 15.77 -0.94 -5.33
C GLY A 48 14.68 -1.26 -4.32
N GLU A 49 14.81 -2.39 -3.61
CA GLU A 49 13.84 -2.83 -2.58
C GLU A 49 14.07 -2.19 -1.20
N ASN A 50 15.04 -1.28 -1.08
CA ASN A 50 15.44 -0.74 0.22
C ASN A 50 14.37 0.19 0.83
N GLY A 51 14.34 0.22 2.16
CA GLY A 51 13.51 1.11 2.97
C GLY A 51 14.31 2.02 3.90
N TYR A 52 13.64 3.03 4.45
CA TYR A 52 14.19 3.99 5.41
C TYR A 52 13.13 4.35 6.46
N ALA A 53 13.53 4.41 7.72
CA ALA A 53 12.70 4.92 8.81
C ALA A 53 13.61 5.59 9.84
N ASP A 54 13.14 6.68 10.43
CA ASP A 54 13.86 7.44 11.47
C ASP A 54 13.15 7.40 12.84
N GLY A 55 12.00 6.71 12.92
CA GLY A 55 11.19 6.61 14.13
C GLY A 55 10.22 7.78 14.36
N SER A 56 10.05 8.68 13.39
CA SER A 56 9.13 9.83 13.47
C SER A 56 7.65 9.50 13.28
N GLY A 57 7.32 8.25 12.94
CA GLY A 57 5.96 7.81 12.62
C GLY A 57 5.70 7.56 11.14
N LEU A 58 6.66 7.93 10.27
CA LEU A 58 6.65 7.57 8.85
C LEU A 58 7.83 6.63 8.53
N SER A 59 7.60 5.71 7.59
CA SER A 59 8.67 4.96 6.93
C SER A 59 8.50 5.03 5.42
N TYR A 60 9.61 4.94 4.69
CA TYR A 60 9.68 5.14 3.25
C TYR A 60 10.27 3.90 2.60
N SER A 61 9.78 3.54 1.42
CA SER A 61 10.29 2.39 0.67
C SER A 61 10.44 2.72 -0.79
N ALA A 62 11.63 2.43 -1.35
CA ALA A 62 11.83 2.49 -2.81
C ALA A 62 11.11 1.33 -3.51
N ASN A 63 10.90 0.19 -2.84
CA ASN A 63 10.01 -0.90 -3.24
C ASN A 63 10.02 -1.27 -4.74
N ALA A 64 11.20 -1.47 -5.32
CA ALA A 64 11.35 -2.05 -6.66
C ALA A 64 11.19 -3.59 -6.61
N TRP A 65 10.00 -4.06 -6.30
CA TRP A 65 9.71 -5.47 -5.98
C TRP A 65 9.63 -6.40 -7.20
N ASN A 66 9.45 -5.85 -8.40
CA ASN A 66 9.40 -6.61 -9.65
C ASN A 66 10.19 -5.89 -10.76
N PRO A 67 11.51 -5.72 -10.58
CA PRO A 67 12.32 -4.96 -11.52
C PRO A 67 12.33 -5.62 -12.91
N ASP A 68 12.37 -4.81 -13.95
CA ASP A 68 12.45 -5.28 -15.34
C ASP A 68 13.55 -4.56 -16.13
N GLY A 69 14.23 -5.31 -16.98
CA GLY A 69 15.35 -4.88 -17.82
C GLY A 69 16.44 -4.15 -17.04
N ASP A 70 16.99 -3.10 -17.66
CA ASP A 70 17.96 -2.19 -17.04
C ASP A 70 17.26 -1.04 -16.28
N GLY A 71 15.99 -1.22 -15.90
CA GLY A 71 15.21 -0.22 -15.18
C GLY A 71 15.67 -0.02 -13.74
N PHE A 72 15.18 1.04 -13.12
CA PHE A 72 15.53 1.38 -11.73
C PHE A 72 14.41 2.15 -11.03
N GLN A 73 14.49 2.17 -9.71
CA GLN A 73 13.75 3.10 -8.86
C GLN A 73 14.59 3.54 -7.66
N CYS A 74 14.61 4.84 -7.42
CA CYS A 74 15.21 5.48 -6.26
C CYS A 74 14.25 6.48 -5.64
N LEU A 75 14.26 6.57 -4.32
CA LEU A 75 13.44 7.46 -3.51
C LEU A 75 14.37 8.37 -2.69
N SER A 76 14.22 9.68 -2.89
CA SER A 76 14.98 10.73 -2.19
C SER A 76 14.09 11.38 -1.14
N ILE A 77 14.44 11.23 0.13
CA ILE A 77 13.59 11.57 1.28
C ILE A 77 13.85 13.00 1.74
N ILE A 78 12.77 13.75 1.97
CA ILE A 78 12.77 15.17 2.33
C ILE A 78 12.10 15.31 3.71
N ASN A 79 12.81 15.90 4.68
CA ASN A 79 12.33 16.18 6.03
C ASN A 79 11.61 14.97 6.68
N ALA A 80 12.26 13.81 6.70
CA ALA A 80 11.69 12.54 7.16
C ALA A 80 11.01 12.67 8.52
N SER A 81 11.60 13.46 9.43
CA SER A 81 11.11 13.64 10.79
C SER A 81 10.01 14.70 10.96
N SER A 82 9.62 15.39 9.88
CA SER A 82 8.64 16.48 9.94
C SER A 82 7.22 15.97 9.72
N SER A 83 6.32 16.29 10.64
CA SER A 83 4.89 16.00 10.50
C SER A 83 4.16 16.96 9.55
N THR A 84 4.82 18.02 9.06
CA THR A 84 4.17 19.09 8.27
C THR A 84 4.91 19.44 6.99
N SER A 85 6.07 18.83 6.75
CA SER A 85 6.89 19.12 5.57
C SER A 85 7.64 17.90 5.05
N SER A 86 7.26 16.71 5.52
CA SER A 86 7.80 15.44 5.03
C SER A 86 7.36 15.21 3.59
N GLY A 87 8.22 14.53 2.84
CA GLY A 87 7.96 14.20 1.45
C GLY A 87 9.06 13.35 0.86
N PHE A 88 8.87 12.96 -0.39
CA PHE A 88 9.91 12.30 -1.16
C PHE A 88 9.77 12.58 -2.66
N ASP A 89 10.89 12.41 -3.36
CA ASP A 89 10.96 12.33 -4.82
C ASP A 89 11.35 10.90 -5.21
N ALA A 90 10.46 10.17 -5.87
CA ALA A 90 10.73 8.87 -6.45
C ALA A 90 11.04 9.02 -7.94
N THR A 91 12.30 8.85 -8.31
CA THR A 91 12.75 8.83 -9.71
C THR A 91 12.94 7.40 -10.19
N TRP A 92 12.34 7.08 -11.32
CA TRP A 92 12.34 5.71 -11.85
C TRP A 92 12.26 5.68 -13.38
N SER A 93 12.59 4.51 -13.94
CA SER A 93 12.42 4.17 -15.36
C SER A 93 12.29 2.66 -15.49
N TRP A 94 11.23 2.18 -16.13
CA TRP A 94 10.98 0.75 -16.43
C TRP A 94 10.70 0.60 -17.93
N PRO A 95 11.70 0.21 -18.75
CA PRO A 95 11.63 0.45 -20.20
C PRO A 95 11.06 -0.71 -21.03
N VAL A 96 10.68 -1.84 -20.42
CA VAL A 96 10.42 -3.09 -21.14
C VAL A 96 8.95 -3.48 -21.09
N ASP A 97 8.46 -4.03 -19.98
CA ASP A 97 7.05 -4.38 -19.82
C ASP A 97 6.19 -3.14 -19.57
N LYS A 98 4.95 -3.18 -20.06
CA LYS A 98 3.92 -2.13 -19.89
C LYS A 98 2.73 -2.61 -19.10
N ALA A 99 2.61 -3.92 -18.90
CA ALA A 99 1.43 -4.56 -18.35
C ALA A 99 1.55 -4.84 -16.86
N THR A 100 2.76 -5.05 -16.35
CA THR A 100 2.98 -5.34 -14.93
C THR A 100 3.54 -4.14 -14.18
N VAL A 101 3.20 -4.07 -12.90
CA VAL A 101 3.81 -3.11 -11.97
C VAL A 101 5.21 -3.62 -11.61
N HIS A 102 6.19 -2.72 -11.63
CA HIS A 102 7.57 -3.05 -11.28
C HIS A 102 7.97 -2.56 -9.90
N SER A 103 7.32 -1.48 -9.45
CA SER A 103 7.66 -0.84 -8.20
C SER A 103 6.50 -0.02 -7.67
N TYR A 104 6.47 0.18 -6.35
CA TYR A 104 5.49 1.03 -5.68
C TYR A 104 6.23 1.87 -4.62
N PRO A 105 6.91 2.97 -4.99
CA PRO A 105 7.59 3.84 -4.04
C PRO A 105 6.54 4.51 -3.17
N HIS A 106 6.68 4.40 -1.86
CA HIS A 106 5.64 4.86 -0.95
C HIS A 106 6.19 5.33 0.39
N VAL A 107 5.35 6.10 1.07
CA VAL A 107 5.39 6.29 2.52
C VAL A 107 4.41 5.32 3.18
N THR A 108 4.79 4.76 4.32
CA THR A 108 3.92 3.97 5.21
C THR A 108 3.63 4.80 6.46
N PHE A 109 2.36 4.85 6.84
CA PHE A 109 1.91 5.57 8.02
C PHE A 109 1.95 4.67 9.26
N SER A 110 2.41 5.20 10.40
CA SER A 110 2.30 4.54 11.70
C SER A 110 1.20 5.19 12.52
N SER A 111 0.27 4.40 13.04
CA SER A 111 -0.74 4.84 14.00
C SER A 111 -0.82 3.85 15.16
N GLY A 112 -0.91 4.37 16.38
CA GLY A 112 -1.14 3.56 17.58
C GLY A 112 -2.58 3.01 17.68
N ASP A 113 -3.50 3.54 16.87
CA ASP A 113 -4.91 3.13 16.84
C ASP A 113 -5.19 2.01 15.86
N LEU A 114 -4.20 1.62 15.04
CA LEU A 114 -4.28 0.49 14.10
C LEU A 114 -3.40 -0.69 14.60
N PRO A 115 -3.79 -1.95 14.31
CA PRO A 115 -4.94 -2.36 13.50
C PRO A 115 -6.30 -2.29 14.21
N ALA A 116 -7.32 -1.77 13.52
CA ALA A 116 -8.68 -1.62 14.06
C ALA A 116 -9.73 -2.32 13.20
N PRO A 117 -10.77 -2.95 13.80
CA PRO A 117 -11.90 -3.50 13.05
C PRO A 117 -12.61 -2.41 12.23
N LEU A 118 -13.00 -2.73 10.99
CA LEU A 118 -13.72 -1.81 10.11
C LEU A 118 -15.00 -1.24 10.73
N SER A 119 -15.72 -2.06 11.49
CA SER A 119 -16.93 -1.67 12.23
C SER A 119 -16.68 -0.69 13.39
N ASN A 120 -15.42 -0.52 13.80
CA ASN A 120 -15.01 0.37 14.90
C ASN A 120 -14.25 1.60 14.41
N ILE A 121 -14.10 1.79 13.10
CA ILE A 121 -13.50 3.01 12.52
C ILE A 121 -14.64 3.99 12.21
N SER A 122 -14.75 5.03 13.03
CA SER A 122 -15.80 6.04 12.88
C SER A 122 -15.49 7.08 11.82
N ALA A 123 -14.22 7.45 11.68
CA ALA A 123 -13.67 8.30 10.63
C ALA A 123 -12.21 7.90 10.38
N LEU A 124 -11.76 8.05 9.13
CA LEU A 124 -10.38 7.82 8.71
C LEU A 124 -10.01 8.90 7.71
N ARG A 125 -9.32 9.94 8.17
CA ARG A 125 -8.86 11.03 7.31
C ARG A 125 -7.46 10.72 6.79
N LEU A 126 -7.33 10.78 5.46
CA LEU A 126 -6.06 10.64 4.76
C LEU A 126 -5.80 11.91 3.97
N ALA A 127 -4.58 12.43 4.07
CA ALA A 127 -4.13 13.54 3.25
C ALA A 127 -2.77 13.27 2.60
N ALA A 128 -2.64 13.71 1.35
CA ALA A 128 -1.37 13.77 0.63
C ALA A 128 -1.49 14.72 -0.57
N GLU A 129 -0.37 15.36 -0.91
CA GLU A 129 -0.19 16.09 -2.17
C GLU A 129 0.82 15.38 -3.05
N TRP A 130 0.61 15.47 -4.36
CA TRP A 130 1.53 14.89 -5.32
C TRP A 130 1.70 15.67 -6.62
N ALA A 131 2.84 15.42 -7.25
CA ALA A 131 3.27 15.95 -8.53
C ALA A 131 3.93 14.84 -9.36
N TYR A 132 3.91 14.98 -10.68
CA TYR A 132 4.48 14.00 -11.60
C TYR A 132 4.97 14.65 -12.88
N SER A 133 6.18 14.31 -13.29
CA SER A 133 6.80 14.93 -14.46
C SER A 133 7.93 14.07 -15.05
N PRO A 134 8.30 14.29 -16.32
CA PRO A 134 9.49 13.68 -16.90
C PRO A 134 10.79 14.17 -16.27
N GLY A 135 11.83 13.36 -16.41
CA GLY A 135 13.18 13.67 -15.99
C GLY A 135 13.49 13.22 -14.57
N SER A 136 14.58 13.75 -14.04
CA SER A 136 14.99 13.59 -12.65
C SER A 136 14.92 14.96 -12.00
N ILE A 137 13.91 15.19 -11.18
CA ILE A 137 13.80 16.44 -10.41
C ILE A 137 14.59 16.28 -9.12
N SER A 138 15.36 17.32 -8.76
CA SER A 138 15.90 17.46 -7.41
C SER A 138 15.38 18.75 -6.75
N THR A 139 14.60 18.62 -5.67
CA THR A 139 13.88 19.73 -5.02
C THR A 139 14.27 20.00 -3.57
N ALA A 140 15.47 19.61 -3.12
CA ALA A 140 15.84 19.54 -1.70
C ALA A 140 15.66 20.78 -0.78
N ALA A 141 15.04 21.89 -1.24
CA ALA A 141 14.48 22.91 -0.34
C ALA A 141 13.37 23.81 -0.97
N ASP A 142 12.88 23.56 -2.19
CA ASP A 142 11.95 24.48 -2.88
C ASP A 142 10.62 23.78 -3.23
N PRO A 143 9.56 23.97 -2.41
CA PRO A 143 8.24 23.41 -2.67
C PRO A 143 7.64 23.83 -4.02
N SER A 144 8.03 24.99 -4.57
CA SER A 144 7.52 25.49 -5.86
C SER A 144 7.97 24.66 -7.06
N ARG A 145 8.90 23.71 -6.86
CA ARG A 145 9.38 22.77 -7.88
C ARG A 145 8.63 21.44 -7.91
N ARG A 146 7.66 21.23 -7.01
CA ARG A 146 6.59 20.22 -7.20
C ARG A 146 5.64 20.77 -8.26
N VAL A 147 6.12 20.76 -9.50
CA VAL A 147 5.32 21.18 -10.65
C VAL A 147 4.19 20.16 -10.75
N GLY A 148 2.94 20.62 -10.75
CA GLY A 148 1.78 19.74 -10.88
C GLY A 148 1.87 18.80 -12.09
N LEU A 149 0.88 17.94 -12.29
CA LEU A 149 0.91 16.90 -13.31
C LEU A 149 1.29 17.41 -14.73
N ASP A 150 2.48 17.05 -15.23
CA ASP A 150 2.89 17.26 -16.63
C ASP A 150 2.46 16.07 -17.50
N ALA A 151 1.15 15.98 -17.73
CA ALA A 151 0.55 14.86 -18.47
C ALA A 151 1.10 14.72 -19.91
N ASN A 152 1.41 15.83 -20.57
CA ASN A 152 1.92 15.81 -21.94
C ASN A 152 3.34 15.25 -22.00
N GLY A 153 4.25 15.77 -21.16
CA GLY A 153 5.62 15.28 -21.12
C GLY A 153 5.68 13.81 -20.71
N LEU A 154 4.82 13.39 -19.77
CA LEU A 154 4.73 11.99 -19.35
C LEU A 154 4.24 11.07 -20.47
N ASN A 155 3.26 11.53 -21.26
CA ASN A 155 2.82 10.80 -22.44
C ASN A 155 3.93 10.70 -23.50
N ASP A 156 4.74 11.75 -23.69
CA ASP A 156 5.85 11.75 -24.66
C ASP A 156 6.93 10.71 -24.34
N VAL A 157 7.16 10.42 -23.04
CA VAL A 157 8.07 9.36 -22.60
C VAL A 157 7.38 8.01 -22.41
N GLY A 158 6.09 7.93 -22.72
CA GLY A 158 5.28 6.72 -22.59
C GLY A 158 5.10 6.27 -21.14
N ALA A 159 5.06 7.19 -20.18
CA ALA A 159 4.89 6.86 -18.77
C ALA A 159 3.52 6.20 -18.53
N ILE A 160 3.50 5.12 -17.74
CA ILE A 160 2.30 4.45 -17.25
C ILE A 160 2.47 4.25 -15.75
N ALA A 161 1.58 4.86 -14.96
CA ALA A 161 1.61 4.79 -13.50
C ALA A 161 0.26 5.16 -12.88
N ASN A 162 -0.03 4.67 -11.68
CA ASN A 162 -1.11 5.21 -10.85
C ASN A 162 -0.56 6.03 -9.69
N ILE A 163 -1.43 6.73 -8.97
CA ILE A 163 -1.15 7.34 -7.68
C ILE A 163 -2.22 6.87 -6.71
N ALA A 164 -1.82 6.17 -5.65
CA ALA A 164 -2.72 5.41 -4.82
C ALA A 164 -2.38 5.48 -3.34
N PHE A 165 -3.43 5.51 -2.52
CA PHE A 165 -3.35 4.90 -1.19
C PHE A 165 -3.50 3.39 -1.34
N ASP A 166 -2.69 2.63 -0.63
CA ASP A 166 -2.72 1.17 -0.60
C ASP A 166 -2.85 0.70 0.85
N MET A 167 -3.88 -0.09 1.13
CA MET A 167 -4.31 -0.45 2.47
C MET A 167 -4.58 -1.93 2.59
N PHE A 168 -4.10 -2.55 3.66
CA PHE A 168 -4.23 -3.99 3.85
C PHE A 168 -5.11 -4.33 5.03
N LEU A 169 -5.99 -5.33 4.81
CA LEU A 169 -6.99 -5.74 5.77
C LEU A 169 -7.03 -7.25 5.95
N ASP A 170 -7.21 -7.67 7.20
CA ASP A 170 -7.35 -9.09 7.54
C ASP A 170 -8.11 -9.26 8.87
N PRO A 171 -8.95 -10.30 9.03
CA PRO A 171 -9.47 -10.67 10.35
C PRO A 171 -8.37 -10.95 11.39
N ASP A 172 -7.24 -11.50 10.96
CA ASP A 172 -6.06 -11.69 11.78
C ASP A 172 -5.25 -10.39 11.88
N GLN A 173 -4.95 -9.98 13.11
CA GLN A 173 -4.29 -8.71 13.36
C GLN A 173 -2.88 -8.65 12.77
N ASP A 174 -2.11 -9.72 12.87
CA ASP A 174 -0.73 -9.74 12.41
C ASP A 174 -0.69 -9.71 10.87
N ASN A 175 -1.56 -10.49 10.23
CA ASN A 175 -1.69 -10.49 8.77
C ASN A 175 -2.16 -9.14 8.22
N SER A 176 -3.02 -8.42 8.94
CA SER A 176 -3.51 -7.10 8.51
C SER A 176 -2.40 -6.05 8.36
N THR A 177 -1.25 -6.26 9.00
CA THR A 177 -0.09 -5.38 8.93
C THR A 177 0.91 -5.77 7.84
N SER A 178 0.62 -6.80 7.05
CA SER A 178 1.53 -7.35 6.05
C SER A 178 0.94 -7.28 4.63
N ALA A 179 1.59 -6.51 3.76
CA ALA A 179 1.26 -6.44 2.34
C ALA A 179 1.29 -7.81 1.64
N THR A 180 2.07 -8.76 2.19
CA THR A 180 2.24 -10.12 1.63
C THR A 180 1.39 -11.21 2.29
N ALA A 181 0.78 -10.94 3.45
CA ALA A 181 -0.04 -11.93 4.16
C ALA A 181 -1.54 -11.58 4.19
N ALA A 182 -1.88 -10.29 4.14
CA ALA A 182 -3.26 -9.85 4.22
C ALA A 182 -4.16 -10.48 3.14
N LYS A 183 -5.34 -10.92 3.58
CA LYS A 183 -6.38 -11.49 2.73
C LYS A 183 -6.99 -10.46 1.78
N PHE A 184 -7.07 -9.20 2.22
CA PHE A 184 -7.67 -8.12 1.45
C PHE A 184 -6.71 -6.95 1.29
N GLU A 185 -6.83 -6.29 0.15
CA GLU A 185 -6.15 -5.06 -0.21
C GLU A 185 -7.22 -4.08 -0.68
N MET A 186 -7.17 -2.86 -0.20
CA MET A 186 -8.03 -1.77 -0.63
C MET A 186 -7.16 -0.62 -1.10
N MET A 187 -7.28 -0.30 -2.37
CA MET A 187 -6.61 0.85 -2.96
C MET A 187 -7.58 2.00 -3.18
N ILE A 188 -7.08 3.22 -3.10
CA ILE A 188 -7.79 4.42 -3.55
C ILE A 188 -6.87 5.13 -4.54
N TRP A 189 -7.18 5.01 -5.83
CA TRP A 189 -6.49 5.70 -6.90
C TRP A 189 -7.02 7.12 -7.01
N ILE A 190 -6.16 8.08 -6.70
CA ILE A 190 -6.44 9.51 -6.76
C ILE A 190 -5.85 10.17 -8.02
N GLY A 191 -5.07 9.42 -8.80
CA GLY A 191 -4.62 9.84 -10.12
C GLY A 191 -4.02 8.71 -10.94
N HIS A 192 -3.86 8.93 -12.24
CA HIS A 192 -3.26 7.98 -13.16
C HIS A 192 -2.59 8.64 -14.37
N ILE A 193 -1.61 7.96 -14.95
CA ILE A 193 -0.81 8.40 -16.10
C ILE A 193 -0.76 7.24 -17.10
N GLY A 194 -1.06 7.47 -18.37
CA GLY A 194 -0.90 6.43 -19.41
C GLY A 194 -1.93 5.31 -19.38
N GLN A 195 -3.09 5.52 -18.73
CA GLN A 195 -4.24 4.59 -18.68
C GLN A 195 -3.92 3.20 -18.05
N PRO A 196 -3.30 3.13 -16.86
CA PRO A 196 -3.20 1.88 -16.12
C PRO A 196 -4.60 1.37 -15.78
N GLN A 197 -4.71 0.05 -15.62
CA GLN A 197 -5.98 -0.61 -15.32
C GLN A 197 -5.92 -1.23 -13.93
N PRO A 198 -6.88 -0.94 -13.04
CA PRO A 198 -6.98 -1.64 -11.76
C PRO A 198 -7.34 -3.11 -11.99
N LEU A 199 -7.05 -3.95 -10.99
CA LEU A 199 -7.52 -5.32 -11.02
C LEU A 199 -9.06 -5.35 -11.06
N GLY A 200 -9.62 -6.17 -11.96
CA GLY A 200 -11.06 -6.21 -12.20
C GLY A 200 -11.59 -5.20 -13.22
N PHE A 201 -10.72 -4.42 -13.88
CA PHE A 201 -11.12 -3.47 -14.93
C PHE A 201 -11.98 -4.08 -16.05
N ASN A 202 -11.65 -5.30 -16.48
CA ASN A 202 -12.39 -6.01 -17.53
C ASN A 202 -13.51 -6.90 -16.99
N SER A 203 -13.89 -6.76 -15.72
CA SER A 203 -15.00 -7.52 -15.14
C SER A 203 -16.35 -6.99 -15.65
N ASN A 204 -17.36 -7.86 -15.67
CA ASN A 204 -18.72 -7.46 -16.08
C ASN A 204 -19.34 -6.37 -15.16
N ASN A 205 -18.80 -6.19 -13.95
CA ASN A 205 -19.29 -5.26 -12.94
C ASN A 205 -18.34 -4.06 -12.73
N ALA A 206 -17.37 -3.84 -13.61
CA ALA A 206 -16.29 -2.85 -13.43
C ALA A 206 -16.76 -1.39 -13.22
N THR A 207 -18.02 -1.09 -13.54
CA THR A 207 -18.63 0.25 -13.37
C THR A 207 -19.93 0.20 -12.55
N CYS A 208 -20.21 -0.93 -11.91
CA CYS A 208 -21.49 -1.18 -11.27
C CYS A 208 -21.63 -0.56 -9.89
N TYR A 209 -20.50 -0.28 -9.25
CA TYR A 209 -20.42 0.08 -7.85
C TYR A 209 -19.71 1.42 -7.76
N THR A 210 -20.40 2.39 -7.19
CA THR A 210 -19.84 3.72 -6.97
C THR A 210 -20.07 4.14 -5.54
N GLN A 211 -19.28 5.09 -5.04
CA GLN A 211 -19.51 5.69 -3.74
C GLN A 211 -19.04 7.14 -3.75
N GLN A 212 -19.88 8.02 -3.23
CA GLN A 212 -19.54 9.43 -3.07
C GLN A 212 -18.51 9.58 -1.94
N LEU A 213 -17.43 10.31 -2.24
CA LEU A 213 -16.42 10.77 -1.29
C LEU A 213 -16.07 12.23 -1.64
N GLY A 214 -16.30 13.15 -0.70
CA GLY A 214 -16.16 14.58 -0.98
C GLY A 214 -17.04 15.01 -2.16
N SER A 215 -16.42 15.63 -3.17
CA SER A 215 -17.10 16.07 -4.41
C SER A 215 -17.10 15.03 -5.54
N PHE A 216 -16.45 13.88 -5.37
CA PHE A 216 -16.27 12.89 -6.42
C PHE A 216 -17.01 11.58 -6.15
N ASN A 217 -17.54 10.98 -7.21
CA ASN A 217 -18.13 9.66 -7.15
C ASN A 217 -17.10 8.63 -7.63
N PHE A 218 -16.49 7.91 -6.70
CA PHE A 218 -15.47 6.92 -7.00
C PHE A 218 -16.09 5.64 -7.55
N THR A 219 -15.40 4.97 -8.47
CA THR A 219 -15.82 3.67 -9.01
C THR A 219 -15.03 2.55 -8.36
N LEU A 220 -15.70 1.50 -7.89
CA LEU A 220 -15.06 0.31 -7.32
C LEU A 220 -14.80 -0.75 -8.38
N TYR A 221 -13.55 -1.16 -8.48
CA TYR A 221 -13.09 -2.32 -9.22
C TYR A 221 -12.66 -3.41 -8.25
N THR A 222 -12.95 -4.67 -8.60
CA THR A 222 -12.62 -5.80 -7.73
C THR A 222 -11.94 -6.91 -8.53
N GLY A 223 -10.78 -7.36 -8.05
CA GLY A 223 -10.04 -8.47 -8.64
C GLY A 223 -9.26 -9.27 -7.60
N GLN A 224 -8.37 -10.15 -8.08
CA GLN A 224 -7.42 -10.86 -7.25
C GLN A 224 -6.02 -10.73 -7.84
N ASN A 225 -5.03 -10.52 -6.99
CA ASN A 225 -3.62 -10.52 -7.40
C ASN A 225 -3.06 -11.95 -7.48
N SER A 226 -1.81 -12.10 -7.92
CA SER A 226 -1.16 -13.41 -8.11
C SER A 226 -0.99 -14.23 -6.83
N ARG A 227 -1.10 -13.60 -5.66
CA ARG A 227 -1.05 -14.24 -4.34
C ARG A 227 -2.42 -14.71 -3.84
N GLY A 228 -3.49 -14.41 -4.56
CA GLY A 228 -4.86 -14.71 -4.14
C GLY A 228 -5.44 -13.69 -3.15
N THR A 229 -4.75 -12.58 -2.89
CA THR A 229 -5.35 -11.45 -2.14
C THR A 229 -6.45 -10.84 -3.00
N THR A 230 -7.60 -10.60 -2.38
CA THR A 230 -8.71 -9.90 -3.03
C THR A 230 -8.46 -8.40 -2.95
N VAL A 231 -8.44 -7.74 -4.11
CA VAL A 231 -8.10 -6.31 -4.24
C VAL A 231 -9.35 -5.52 -4.61
N PHE A 232 -9.64 -4.49 -3.82
CA PHE A 232 -10.72 -3.52 -4.02
C PHE A 232 -10.11 -2.18 -4.37
N THR A 233 -10.26 -1.71 -5.60
CA THR A 233 -9.67 -0.44 -6.05
C THR A 233 -10.77 0.59 -6.30
N TRP A 234 -10.83 1.62 -5.45
CA TRP A 234 -11.64 2.80 -5.69
C TRP A 234 -10.88 3.76 -6.61
N VAL A 235 -11.44 4.07 -7.77
CA VAL A 235 -10.82 4.97 -8.74
C VAL A 235 -11.59 6.28 -8.80
N SER A 236 -10.87 7.38 -8.56
CA SER A 236 -11.37 8.74 -8.75
C SER A 236 -11.71 8.98 -10.23
N PRO A 237 -12.80 9.70 -10.56
CA PRO A 237 -13.13 10.03 -11.95
C PRO A 237 -12.18 11.06 -12.57
N THR A 238 -11.37 11.74 -11.75
CA THR A 238 -10.40 12.76 -12.18
C THR A 238 -9.12 12.69 -11.34
N ASP A 239 -7.99 13.12 -11.90
CA ASP A 239 -6.74 13.26 -11.14
C ASP A 239 -6.86 14.36 -10.08
N GLN A 240 -6.54 14.02 -8.83
CA GLN A 240 -6.57 14.90 -7.66
C GLN A 240 -5.14 15.05 -7.12
N THR A 241 -4.43 16.10 -7.52
CA THR A 241 -3.03 16.36 -7.09
C THR A 241 -2.92 16.76 -5.61
N SER A 242 -4.05 17.04 -4.95
CA SER A 242 -4.17 17.23 -3.51
C SER A 242 -5.39 16.45 -3.06
N PHE A 243 -5.22 15.63 -2.03
CA PHE A 243 -6.26 14.79 -1.45
C PHE A 243 -6.25 15.01 0.06
N ASP A 244 -7.42 15.27 0.65
CA ASP A 244 -7.58 15.47 2.09
C ASP A 244 -9.04 15.16 2.50
N GLU A 245 -9.34 13.87 2.63
CA GLU A 245 -10.71 13.36 2.73
C GLU A 245 -10.85 12.33 3.86
N ASP A 246 -12.05 12.26 4.46
CA ASP A 246 -12.46 11.16 5.34
C ASP A 246 -12.99 10.00 4.50
N ILE A 247 -12.20 8.93 4.39
CA ILE A 247 -12.49 7.77 3.52
C ILE A 247 -13.46 6.77 4.15
N ALA A 248 -14.02 7.05 5.32
CA ALA A 248 -15.01 6.19 5.97
C ALA A 248 -16.20 5.77 5.08
N PRO A 249 -16.74 6.61 4.16
CA PRO A 249 -17.77 6.18 3.22
C PRO A 249 -17.34 5.00 2.34
N LEU A 250 -16.08 4.99 1.87
CA LEU A 250 -15.54 3.91 1.03
C LEU A 250 -15.33 2.63 1.85
N LEU A 251 -14.81 2.74 3.07
CA LEU A 251 -14.69 1.59 3.99
C LEU A 251 -16.05 0.98 4.29
N GLN A 252 -17.03 1.82 4.62
CA GLN A 252 -18.40 1.40 4.92
C GLN A 252 -19.07 0.71 3.75
N TYR A 253 -18.83 1.18 2.53
CA TYR A 253 -19.35 0.51 1.34
C TYR A 253 -18.90 -0.96 1.29
N ILE A 254 -17.62 -1.24 1.56
CA ILE A 254 -17.09 -2.59 1.47
C ILE A 254 -17.72 -3.50 2.54
N TRP A 255 -17.72 -3.12 3.82
CA TRP A 255 -18.19 -4.05 4.87
C TRP A 255 -19.71 -4.12 5.02
N ARG A 256 -20.45 -3.07 4.66
CA ARG A 256 -21.93 -3.10 4.72
C ARG A 256 -22.58 -3.79 3.52
N ASN A 257 -21.83 -3.98 2.44
CA ASN A 257 -22.22 -4.84 1.32
C ASN A 257 -21.59 -6.24 1.41
N GLU A 258 -21.12 -6.65 2.59
CA GLU A 258 -20.58 -8.00 2.87
C GLU A 258 -19.40 -8.42 1.96
N LEU A 259 -18.70 -7.44 1.37
CA LEU A 259 -17.50 -7.69 0.56
C LEU A 259 -16.30 -8.06 1.42
N VAL A 260 -16.22 -7.44 2.62
CA VAL A 260 -15.25 -7.72 3.69
C VAL A 260 -16.00 -7.75 5.02
N SER A 261 -15.63 -8.66 5.92
CA SER A 261 -16.26 -8.77 7.24
C SER A 261 -16.07 -7.47 8.01
N ALA A 262 -17.10 -7.05 8.74
CA ALA A 262 -17.05 -5.88 9.60
C ALA A 262 -16.01 -6.00 10.75
N ASP A 263 -15.57 -7.23 11.05
CA ASP A 263 -14.52 -7.55 12.02
C ASP A 263 -13.11 -7.60 11.41
N ALA A 264 -12.99 -7.53 10.08
CA ALA A 264 -11.68 -7.42 9.44
C ALA A 264 -11.00 -6.13 9.91
N ARG A 265 -9.69 -6.22 10.15
CA ARG A 265 -8.90 -5.14 10.69
C ARG A 265 -8.15 -4.45 9.57
N LEU A 266 -8.22 -3.12 9.53
CA LEU A 266 -7.32 -2.30 8.73
C LEU A 266 -6.00 -2.18 9.50
N GLY A 267 -4.88 -2.63 8.94
CA GLY A 267 -3.61 -2.70 9.67
C GLY A 267 -2.43 -1.96 9.05
N LEU A 268 -2.36 -1.88 7.72
CA LEU A 268 -1.30 -1.20 7.00
C LEU A 268 -1.91 -0.17 6.05
N ILE A 269 -1.37 1.05 6.05
CA ILE A 269 -1.77 2.14 5.16
C ILE A 269 -0.50 2.75 4.55
N GLN A 270 -0.50 2.88 3.24
CA GLN A 270 0.61 3.39 2.45
C GLN A 270 0.12 4.38 1.41
N PHE A 271 0.97 5.31 1.00
CA PHE A 271 0.69 6.22 -0.11
C PHE A 271 1.87 6.29 -1.07
N GLY A 272 1.61 6.07 -2.36
CA GLY A 272 2.64 5.92 -3.36
C GLY A 272 2.14 5.94 -4.80
N SER A 273 2.95 5.40 -5.71
CA SER A 273 2.64 5.32 -7.15
C SER A 273 3.08 3.99 -7.74
N GLU A 274 2.16 3.16 -8.25
CA GLU A 274 2.58 1.95 -8.95
C GLU A 274 3.14 2.32 -10.33
N ALA A 275 4.40 1.96 -10.56
CA ALA A 275 5.12 2.26 -11.79
C ALA A 275 5.09 1.05 -12.74
N TYR A 276 4.50 1.23 -13.93
CA TYR A 276 4.38 0.19 -14.94
C TYR A 276 5.40 0.35 -16.05
N HIS A 277 5.57 1.56 -16.59
CA HIS A 277 6.47 1.75 -17.73
C HIS A 277 6.89 3.20 -17.86
N SER A 278 8.13 3.42 -18.29
CA SER A 278 8.56 4.68 -18.90
C SER A 278 9.80 4.44 -19.75
N GLY A 279 9.84 5.05 -20.93
CA GLY A 279 11.01 4.99 -21.81
C GLY A 279 12.16 5.90 -21.37
N ASN A 280 11.93 6.81 -20.42
CA ASN A 280 12.93 7.71 -19.85
C ASN A 280 12.67 7.89 -18.35
N ASN A 281 13.59 8.56 -17.66
CA ASN A 281 13.37 8.94 -16.27
C ASN A 281 12.08 9.76 -16.12
N VAL A 282 11.34 9.46 -15.07
CA VAL A 282 10.23 10.26 -14.55
C VAL A 282 10.39 10.42 -13.05
N THR A 283 9.80 11.46 -12.48
CA THR A 283 9.78 11.70 -11.04
C THR A 283 8.35 11.85 -10.54
N PHE A 284 8.01 11.03 -9.54
CA PHE A 284 6.85 11.18 -8.66
C PHE A 284 7.28 11.93 -7.41
N SER A 285 6.65 13.04 -7.08
CA SER A 285 6.90 13.76 -5.83
C SER A 285 5.66 13.72 -4.95
N ALA A 286 5.82 13.40 -3.67
CA ALA A 286 4.72 13.28 -2.70
C ALA A 286 5.06 14.00 -1.38
N ALA A 287 4.10 14.63 -0.72
CA ALA A 287 4.26 15.33 0.56
C ALA A 287 2.93 15.54 1.30
N ASP A 288 3.01 16.26 2.42
CA ASP A 288 1.88 16.74 3.22
C ASP A 288 1.00 15.58 3.70
N PHE A 289 1.69 14.54 4.18
CA PHE A 289 1.11 13.30 4.63
C PHE A 289 0.38 13.47 5.96
N THR A 290 -0.91 13.13 5.98
CA THR A 290 -1.70 13.05 7.23
C THR A 290 -2.45 11.73 7.29
N LEU A 291 -2.46 11.13 8.48
CA LEU A 291 -3.31 9.99 8.86
C LEU A 291 -3.94 10.32 10.21
N ASP A 292 -5.25 10.48 10.24
CA ASP A 292 -6.02 10.57 11.48
C ASP A 292 -7.07 9.47 11.52
N VAL A 293 -7.10 8.72 12.62
CA VAL A 293 -8.03 7.61 12.86
C VAL A 293 -8.88 7.94 14.08
N TRP A 294 -10.20 7.90 13.94
CA TRP A 294 -11.11 8.00 15.08
C TRP A 294 -11.86 6.70 15.28
N LEU A 295 -11.62 6.06 16.42
CA LEU A 295 -12.32 4.83 16.79
C LEU A 295 -13.66 5.12 17.47
N GLY A 296 -14.62 4.22 17.28
CA GLY A 296 -15.94 4.28 17.88
C GLY A 296 -17.05 3.83 16.94
N THR A 297 -18.29 4.07 17.33
CA THR A 297 -19.46 3.74 16.51
C THR A 297 -19.47 4.59 15.24
N PRO A 298 -19.41 3.98 14.03
CA PRO A 298 -19.40 4.74 12.80
C PRO A 298 -20.72 5.46 12.54
N VAL A 299 -20.62 6.68 12.03
CA VAL A 299 -21.78 7.38 11.47
C VAL A 299 -22.23 6.61 10.23
N LYS A 300 -23.51 6.23 10.15
CA LYS A 300 -24.02 5.47 9.02
C LYS A 300 -24.15 6.38 7.79
N PHE A 301 -23.15 6.35 6.91
CA PHE A 301 -23.21 7.09 5.64
C PHE A 301 -24.27 6.48 4.70
N GLU A 302 -24.86 7.32 3.85
CA GLU A 302 -25.66 6.84 2.74
C GLU A 302 -24.74 6.19 1.71
N LEU A 303 -25.03 4.95 1.36
CA LEU A 303 -24.27 4.23 0.35
C LEU A 303 -25.02 4.33 -0.97
N ASN A 304 -24.29 4.57 -2.06
CA ASN A 304 -24.92 4.56 -3.37
C ASN A 304 -25.44 3.14 -3.67
N PRO A 305 -26.62 3.00 -4.28
CA PRO A 305 -27.09 1.70 -4.72
C PRO A 305 -26.21 1.18 -5.88
N PRO A 306 -26.15 -0.14 -6.10
CA PRO A 306 -25.64 -0.71 -7.34
C PRO A 306 -26.37 -0.12 -8.55
N GLY A 307 -25.70 -0.05 -9.70
CA GLY A 307 -26.34 0.37 -10.95
C GLY A 307 -27.50 -0.56 -11.34
N ASP A 308 -28.53 -0.04 -12.01
CA ASP A 308 -29.80 -0.76 -12.27
C ASP A 308 -29.66 -2.12 -12.98
N HIS A 309 -28.60 -2.31 -13.75
CA HIS A 309 -28.31 -3.53 -14.51
C HIS A 309 -27.31 -4.46 -13.81
N CYS A 310 -26.85 -4.06 -12.63
CA CYS A 310 -25.80 -4.71 -11.89
C CYS A 310 -26.38 -5.71 -10.90
N LYS A 311 -25.63 -6.77 -10.65
CA LYS A 311 -25.91 -7.66 -9.52
C LYS A 311 -25.46 -6.98 -8.23
N ASP A 312 -25.93 -7.50 -7.10
CA ASP A 312 -25.41 -7.08 -5.81
C ASP A 312 -23.90 -7.38 -5.73
N PRO A 313 -23.12 -6.56 -5.00
CA PRO A 313 -21.71 -6.82 -4.76
C PRO A 313 -21.54 -8.17 -4.06
N GLU A 314 -20.71 -9.06 -4.62
CA GLU A 314 -20.36 -10.34 -4.01
C GLU A 314 -18.88 -10.36 -3.66
N SER A 315 -18.53 -10.90 -2.49
CA SER A 315 -17.12 -11.09 -2.13
C SER A 315 -16.47 -12.13 -3.05
N PRO A 316 -15.38 -11.79 -3.77
CA PRO A 316 -14.63 -12.76 -4.57
C PRO A 316 -14.00 -13.88 -3.74
N ALA A 317 -13.85 -13.65 -2.43
CA ALA A 317 -13.32 -14.62 -1.47
C ALA A 317 -14.37 -15.64 -0.98
N GLY A 318 -15.62 -15.55 -1.45
CA GLY A 318 -16.75 -16.37 -1.00
C GLY A 318 -17.38 -15.89 0.31
N PRO A 319 -18.40 -16.59 0.83
CA PRO A 319 -19.14 -16.19 2.02
C PRO A 319 -18.21 -16.04 3.22
N GLN A 320 -18.17 -14.84 3.79
CA GLN A 320 -17.41 -14.56 5.00
C GLN A 320 -18.31 -14.91 6.18
N GLY A 321 -17.90 -15.90 6.98
CA GLY A 321 -18.70 -16.40 8.09
C GLY A 321 -19.07 -15.27 9.05
N THR A 322 -20.33 -14.82 8.99
CA THR A 322 -20.90 -13.96 10.02
C THR A 322 -21.09 -14.82 11.27
N SER A 323 -20.64 -14.33 12.44
CA SER A 323 -21.11 -14.90 13.70
C SER A 323 -22.63 -14.71 13.75
N SER A 324 -23.38 -15.79 13.53
CA SER A 324 -24.82 -15.82 13.72
C SER A 324 -25.08 -15.74 15.22
N SER A 325 -25.63 -14.60 15.65
CA SER A 325 -26.33 -14.51 16.92
C SER A 325 -27.47 -15.53 16.92
N LYS A 326 -27.36 -16.54 17.79
CA LYS A 326 -28.45 -17.45 18.12
C LYS A 326 -29.63 -16.65 18.70
N GLU A 327 -30.72 -16.60 17.96
CA GLU A 327 -32.09 -16.49 18.47
C GLU A 327 -32.97 -17.32 17.50
N GLY A 328 -33.91 -18.15 17.90
CA GLY A 328 -34.51 -18.46 19.18
C GLY A 328 -35.57 -19.54 18.91
N MET A 329 -35.84 -20.33 19.94
CA MET A 329 -36.85 -21.39 20.05
C MET A 329 -38.02 -21.36 19.05
N GLY A 330 -38.11 -22.41 18.22
CA GLY A 330 -39.36 -22.87 17.61
C GLY A 330 -39.77 -24.20 18.23
N VAL A 331 -40.54 -24.15 19.34
CA VAL A 331 -41.26 -25.32 19.86
C VAL A 331 -42.38 -25.64 18.89
N VAL A 332 -42.20 -26.68 18.07
CA VAL A 332 -43.26 -27.24 17.25
C VAL A 332 -43.95 -28.34 18.07
N SER A 333 -45.09 -27.98 18.66
CA SER A 333 -46.06 -28.92 19.21
C SER A 333 -46.80 -29.57 18.05
N ILE A 334 -46.66 -30.88 17.87
CA ILE A 334 -47.54 -31.67 17.00
C ILE A 334 -48.04 -32.89 17.78
N GLY A 335 -49.36 -33.04 17.73
CA GLY A 335 -50.19 -33.89 18.57
C GLY A 335 -49.89 -35.38 18.49
N GLN A 336 -50.15 -36.01 19.64
CA GLN A 336 -50.41 -37.43 19.77
C GLN A 336 -51.82 -37.75 19.23
N PRO A 337 -52.03 -38.92 18.60
CA PRO A 337 -52.81 -39.92 19.34
C PRO A 337 -52.35 -41.37 19.09
N GLY A 338 -52.62 -42.22 20.08
CA GLY A 338 -52.94 -43.64 19.83
C GLY A 338 -51.89 -44.67 20.22
N GLY A 339 -51.99 -45.16 21.47
CA GLY A 339 -51.84 -46.56 21.90
C GLY A 339 -50.64 -47.39 21.46
N SER A 340 -49.82 -47.83 22.42
CA SER A 340 -49.92 -49.22 22.87
C SER A 340 -49.16 -49.47 24.18
N LEU A 341 -49.73 -50.42 24.90
CA LEU A 341 -49.38 -51.02 26.18
C LEU A 341 -47.91 -51.51 26.25
N MET A 342 -47.24 -51.29 27.37
CA MET A 342 -46.39 -52.30 28.03
C MET A 342 -46.00 -51.79 29.43
N ALA A 343 -46.57 -52.44 30.44
CA ALA A 343 -46.24 -52.28 31.83
C ALA A 343 -44.97 -53.08 32.15
N VAL A 344 -44.01 -52.47 32.85
CA VAL A 344 -43.14 -53.19 33.80
C VAL A 344 -42.88 -52.30 35.01
N THR A 345 -42.93 -52.96 36.15
CA THR A 345 -43.15 -52.56 37.54
C THR A 345 -41.93 -52.03 38.32
N PHE A 346 -42.22 -51.09 39.22
CA PHE A 346 -41.75 -50.89 40.61
C PHE A 346 -40.30 -51.20 41.04
N LEU A 347 -39.61 -50.17 41.58
CA LEU A 347 -39.02 -50.04 42.93
C LEU A 347 -38.33 -48.66 42.97
N GLY A 348 -38.53 -47.71 43.89
CA GLY A 348 -38.86 -47.79 45.31
C GLY A 348 -37.59 -47.62 46.15
N ALA A 349 -37.18 -46.37 46.45
CA ALA A 349 -36.54 -46.00 47.72
C ALA A 349 -36.27 -44.49 47.82
N LEU A 350 -36.82 -43.93 48.89
CA LEU A 350 -36.74 -42.58 49.43
C LEU A 350 -35.68 -42.58 50.55
N LEU A 351 -34.81 -41.56 50.69
CA LEU A 351 -34.14 -41.14 51.94
C LEU A 351 -33.24 -39.92 51.59
N ALA A 352 -33.63 -38.67 51.84
CA ALA A 352 -33.67 -37.94 53.12
C ALA A 352 -32.28 -37.63 53.74
N VAL A 353 -31.75 -36.45 53.38
CA VAL A 353 -31.34 -35.32 54.25
C VAL A 353 -31.04 -35.63 55.73
N LEU A 354 -29.77 -35.49 56.16
CA LEU A 354 -29.26 -34.64 57.26
C LEU A 354 -27.89 -35.13 57.76
N GLY A 355 -26.95 -34.19 57.89
CA GLY A 355 -25.61 -34.35 58.43
C GLY A 355 -24.75 -33.16 58.03
#